data_AF-A0A9D3LQ71-F1
#
_entry.id   AF-A0A9D3LQ71-F1
#
_cell.length_a   1.000
_cell.length_b   1.000
_cell.length_c   1.000
_cell.angle_alpha   90.00
_cell.angle_beta   90.00
_cell.angle_gamma   90.00
#
_symmetry.space_group_name_H-M   'P 1'
#
loop_
_entity.id
_entity.type
_entity.pdbx_description
1 polymer ?
#
loop_
_entity_poly.entity_id
_entity_poly.type
_entity_poly.pdbx_seq_one_letter_code
_entity_poly.pdbx_strand_id
1 'polypeptide(L)'
;MPPPVLPPFQGGPWPRGPQGGADRVGVRGQYLLVSGFDSRSERQLYLYSSQSLSSGTVATTSTDVSPSTLIPFYDPDTSVLILTGKGDTRVYIFEIEPEAPYFLECSCFSSPDPHKGLSFLPKTECNVPDVEIARALRLTKTTIEPVAFRVPRVKKEFFQDDVFPNTAVWWESAMTASAWLSGSNGQHRKISLRPKDMAPVSEAPKEAPVRKYMPSSYYLEEKTDEQKKDELLSAMVAKLGNREDPLPQESFQGVDEDEWDD
;
A
#
# COMPACT_ATOMS: atom_id res chain seq x y z
N MET A 1 -39.77 -4.59 -29.38
CA MET A 1 -39.25 -3.22 -29.17
C MET A 1 -37.94 -3.35 -28.41
N PRO A 2 -36.85 -2.69 -28.84
CA PRO A 2 -35.65 -2.61 -28.01
C PRO A 2 -36.00 -1.93 -26.68
N PRO A 3 -35.44 -2.37 -25.56
CA PRO A 3 -35.67 -1.72 -24.27
C PRO A 3 -35.14 -0.29 -24.33
N PRO A 4 -35.76 0.65 -23.59
CA PRO A 4 -35.30 2.02 -23.54
C PRO A 4 -33.87 2.03 -23.02
N VAL A 5 -32.97 2.60 -23.82
CA VAL A 5 -31.59 2.87 -23.40
C VAL A 5 -31.68 3.74 -22.15
N LEU A 6 -31.10 3.28 -21.04
CA LEU A 6 -31.04 4.08 -19.82
C LEU A 6 -30.40 5.44 -20.18
N PRO A 7 -31.07 6.57 -19.88
CA PRO A 7 -30.49 7.87 -20.15
C PRO A 7 -29.17 7.99 -19.39
N PRO A 8 -28.13 8.61 -19.99
CA PRO A 8 -26.87 8.84 -19.30
C PRO A 8 -27.13 9.58 -17.98
N PHE A 9 -26.52 9.10 -16.90
CA PHE A 9 -26.74 9.63 -15.55
C PHE A 9 -26.43 11.13 -15.46
N GLN A 10 -25.49 11.60 -16.27
CA GLN A 10 -25.23 13.01 -16.57
C GLN A 10 -24.79 13.15 -18.03
N GLY A 11 -25.32 14.17 -18.71
CA GLY A 11 -24.84 14.64 -20.01
C GLY A 11 -24.33 16.07 -19.87
N GLY A 12 -23.22 16.39 -20.54
CA GLY A 12 -22.64 17.73 -20.52
C GLY A 12 -21.42 17.82 -21.42
N PRO A 13 -20.97 19.03 -21.77
CA PRO A 13 -19.70 19.19 -22.48
C PRO A 13 -18.59 18.58 -21.63
N TRP A 14 -17.74 17.77 -22.25
CA TRP A 14 -16.52 17.31 -21.59
C TRP A 14 -15.73 18.55 -21.15
N PRO A 15 -15.22 18.58 -19.91
CA PRO A 15 -14.27 19.63 -19.50
C PRO A 15 -13.10 19.66 -20.50
N ARG A 16 -12.42 20.81 -20.64
CA ARG A 16 -11.24 20.90 -21.51
C ARG A 16 -10.23 19.84 -21.06
N GLY A 17 -10.23 18.72 -21.79
CA GLY A 17 -9.42 17.57 -21.50
C GLY A 17 -8.04 17.66 -22.15
N PRO A 18 -7.22 16.63 -21.98
CA PRO A 18 -5.92 16.55 -22.65
C PRO A 18 -6.03 16.77 -24.16
N GLN A 19 -4.95 17.32 -24.73
CA GLN A 19 -4.79 17.35 -26.18
C GLN A 19 -4.37 15.96 -26.67
N GLY A 20 -4.90 15.49 -27.80
CA GLY A 20 -4.51 14.21 -28.41
C GLY A 20 -5.25 12.98 -27.88
N GLY A 21 -4.87 11.79 -28.39
CA GLY A 21 -5.51 10.51 -28.07
C GLY A 21 -5.48 10.20 -26.57
N ALA A 22 -6.64 9.89 -26.00
CA ALA A 22 -6.82 9.73 -24.57
C ALA A 22 -7.41 8.36 -24.23
N ASP A 23 -6.65 7.56 -23.48
CA ASP A 23 -7.14 6.32 -22.89
C ASP A 23 -7.88 6.62 -21.59
N ARG A 24 -8.95 5.86 -21.33
CA ARG A 24 -9.86 6.09 -20.20
C ARG A 24 -10.12 4.80 -19.45
N VAL A 25 -10.10 4.87 -18.13
CA VAL A 25 -10.45 3.73 -17.26
C VAL A 25 -11.24 4.21 -16.05
N GLY A 26 -12.27 3.45 -15.67
CA GLY A 26 -12.99 3.68 -14.42
C GLY A 26 -12.18 3.15 -13.24
N VAL A 27 -12.00 3.95 -12.19
CA VAL A 27 -11.25 3.57 -11.00
C VAL A 27 -12.10 3.75 -9.74
N ARG A 28 -12.03 2.78 -8.84
CA ARG A 28 -12.83 2.69 -7.59
C ARG A 28 -14.35 2.85 -7.76
N GLY A 29 -14.89 2.72 -8.98
CA GLY A 29 -16.32 2.91 -9.28
C GLY A 29 -16.84 4.33 -9.03
N GLN A 30 -15.97 5.30 -8.71
CA GLN A 30 -16.33 6.67 -8.37
C GLN A 30 -15.60 7.69 -9.25
N TYR A 31 -14.50 7.30 -9.89
CA TYR A 31 -13.68 8.20 -10.68
C TYR A 31 -13.46 7.67 -12.10
N LEU A 32 -13.23 8.61 -13.01
CA LEU A 32 -12.79 8.37 -14.37
C LEU A 32 -11.35 8.88 -14.49
N LEU A 33 -10.43 7.97 -14.75
CA LEU A 33 -9.04 8.31 -15.06
C LEU A 33 -8.90 8.50 -16.57
N VAL A 34 -8.21 9.56 -16.97
CA VAL A 34 -7.88 9.86 -18.35
C VAL A 34 -6.37 10.10 -18.47
N SER A 35 -5.70 9.42 -19.38
CA SER A 35 -4.33 9.76 -19.78
C SER A 35 -4.35 10.63 -21.03
N GLY A 36 -3.43 11.60 -21.12
CA GLY A 36 -3.19 12.35 -22.34
C GLY A 36 -2.03 13.32 -22.18
N PHE A 37 -2.10 14.46 -22.86
CA PHE A 37 -0.99 15.43 -22.92
C PHE A 37 -1.41 16.84 -22.47
N ASP A 38 -0.48 17.55 -21.84
CA ASP A 38 -0.61 18.98 -21.59
C ASP A 38 -0.22 19.83 -22.82
N SER A 39 -0.27 21.15 -22.69
CA SER A 39 0.12 22.08 -23.76
C SER A 39 1.62 22.07 -24.09
N ARG A 40 2.44 21.42 -23.26
CA ARG A 40 3.89 21.25 -23.44
C ARG A 40 4.24 19.85 -23.93
N SER A 41 3.24 19.05 -24.32
CA SER A 41 3.41 17.65 -24.75
C SER A 41 3.96 16.72 -23.64
N GLU A 42 3.82 17.11 -22.38
CA GLU A 42 4.09 16.24 -21.24
C GLU A 42 2.91 15.30 -21.02
N ARG A 43 3.20 14.03 -20.73
CA ARG A 43 2.21 13.01 -20.43
C ARG A 43 1.62 13.26 -19.05
N GLN A 44 0.31 13.45 -19.02
CA GLN A 44 -0.49 13.76 -17.84
C GLN A 44 -1.55 12.70 -17.59
N LEU A 45 -1.87 12.52 -16.32
CA LEU A 45 -3.03 11.79 -15.85
C LEU A 45 -4.01 12.78 -15.22
N TYR A 46 -5.28 12.60 -15.54
CA TYR A 46 -6.38 13.41 -15.04
C TYR A 46 -7.40 12.51 -14.36
N LEU A 47 -7.73 12.83 -13.11
CA LEU A 47 -8.76 12.12 -12.35
C LEU A 47 -10.02 12.98 -12.29
N TYR A 48 -11.14 12.45 -12.77
CA TYR A 48 -12.44 13.12 -12.73
C TYR A 48 -13.38 12.38 -11.78
N SER A 49 -14.24 13.11 -11.07
CA SER A 49 -15.35 12.50 -10.33
C SER A 49 -16.45 12.08 -11.32
N SER A 50 -16.89 10.83 -11.23
CA SER A 50 -18.02 10.32 -12.04
C SER A 50 -19.35 11.00 -11.75
N GLN A 51 -19.48 11.62 -10.56
CA GLN A 51 -20.70 12.32 -10.13
C GLN A 51 -20.73 13.79 -10.56
N SER A 52 -19.57 14.36 -10.93
CA SER A 52 -19.46 15.78 -11.27
C SER A 52 -18.36 16.03 -12.28
N LEU A 53 -18.51 15.52 -13.50
CA LEU A 53 -17.54 15.73 -14.58
C LEU A 53 -17.40 17.22 -14.95
N SER A 54 -18.47 18.00 -14.82
CA SER A 54 -18.48 19.45 -15.12
C SER A 54 -17.60 20.28 -14.18
N SER A 55 -17.28 19.77 -12.99
CA SER A 55 -16.37 20.43 -12.04
C SER A 55 -14.90 20.38 -12.48
N GLY A 56 -14.58 19.66 -13.56
CA GLY A 56 -13.22 19.47 -14.01
C GLY A 56 -12.50 18.37 -13.25
N THR A 57 -11.17 18.44 -13.26
CA THR A 57 -10.29 17.41 -12.68
C THR A 57 -10.19 17.56 -11.17
N VAL A 58 -10.39 16.45 -10.45
CA VAL A 58 -10.17 16.34 -9.01
C VAL A 58 -8.67 16.36 -8.68
N ALA A 59 -7.88 15.67 -9.50
CA ALA A 59 -6.43 15.63 -9.38
C ALA A 59 -5.78 15.46 -10.76
N THR A 60 -4.56 15.96 -10.88
CA THR A 60 -3.74 15.83 -12.08
C THR A 60 -2.32 15.50 -11.65
N THR A 61 -1.65 14.58 -12.35
CA THR A 61 -0.23 14.30 -12.14
C THR A 61 0.50 14.13 -13.46
N SER A 62 1.74 14.59 -13.50
CA SER A 62 2.62 14.58 -14.67
C SER A 62 3.61 13.42 -14.56
N THR A 63 4.04 12.88 -15.69
CA THR A 63 4.96 11.72 -15.72
C THR A 63 6.28 12.06 -16.41
N ASP A 64 6.28 12.18 -17.73
CA ASP A 64 7.44 12.52 -18.55
C ASP A 64 7.02 13.10 -19.90
N VAL A 65 7.99 13.47 -20.73
CA VAL A 65 7.77 13.97 -22.09
C VAL A 65 8.09 12.86 -23.09
N SER A 66 7.05 12.26 -23.66
CA SER A 66 7.14 11.21 -24.70
C SER A 66 5.94 11.32 -25.62
N PRO A 67 6.03 11.03 -26.92
CA PRO A 67 4.90 11.14 -27.85
C PRO A 67 3.87 9.99 -27.73
N SER A 68 4.15 8.94 -26.95
CA SER A 68 3.26 7.78 -26.80
C SER A 68 2.22 8.02 -25.70
N THR A 69 0.92 7.83 -26.00
CA THR A 69 -0.13 7.85 -24.97
C THR A 69 0.11 6.74 -23.95
N LEU A 70 -0.07 7.03 -22.65
CA LEU A 70 0.01 5.99 -21.62
C LEU A 70 -1.26 5.15 -21.64
N ILE A 71 -1.05 3.84 -21.70
CA ILE A 71 -2.09 2.83 -21.62
C ILE A 71 -2.23 2.44 -20.15
N PRO A 72 -3.40 2.71 -19.52
CA PRO A 72 -3.62 2.37 -18.13
C PRO A 72 -4.10 0.93 -17.95
N PHE A 73 -3.50 0.25 -16.97
CA PHE A 73 -4.02 -0.96 -16.35
C PHE A 73 -4.32 -0.65 -14.89
N TYR A 74 -5.57 -0.82 -14.48
CA TYR A 74 -5.99 -0.58 -13.10
C TYR A 74 -6.42 -1.90 -12.45
N ASP A 75 -5.81 -2.23 -11.32
CA ASP A 75 -6.19 -3.35 -10.47
C ASP A 75 -7.16 -2.88 -9.37
N PRO A 76 -8.45 -3.21 -9.45
CA PRO A 76 -9.43 -2.77 -8.45
C PRO A 76 -9.25 -3.42 -7.07
N ASP A 77 -8.55 -4.55 -6.98
CA ASP A 77 -8.35 -5.26 -5.71
C ASP A 77 -7.31 -4.55 -4.83
N THR A 78 -6.27 -3.96 -5.44
CA THR A 78 -5.19 -3.24 -4.75
C THR A 78 -5.23 -1.74 -4.95
N SER A 79 -6.12 -1.23 -5.79
CA SER A 79 -6.15 0.18 -6.25
C SER A 79 -4.85 0.66 -6.91
N VAL A 80 -4.03 -0.27 -7.41
CA VAL A 80 -2.80 0.04 -8.13
C VAL A 80 -3.09 0.29 -9.61
N LEU A 81 -2.60 1.41 -10.10
CA LEU A 81 -2.59 1.84 -11.49
C LEU A 81 -1.18 1.64 -12.07
N ILE A 82 -1.08 0.85 -13.13
CA ILE A 82 0.15 0.59 -13.87
C ILE A 82 0.00 1.21 -15.26
N LEU A 83 0.96 2.05 -15.65
CA LEU A 83 0.91 2.84 -16.87
C LEU A 83 2.10 2.55 -17.75
N THR A 84 1.83 2.38 -19.04
CA THR A 84 2.86 2.06 -20.02
C THR A 84 2.54 2.68 -21.38
N GLY A 85 3.53 3.29 -22.02
CA GLY A 85 3.45 3.73 -23.41
C GLY A 85 4.15 2.74 -24.35
N LYS A 86 3.68 2.67 -25.60
CA LYS A 86 4.42 1.97 -26.66
C LYS A 86 5.76 2.67 -26.91
N GLY A 87 6.84 1.90 -26.90
CA GLY A 87 8.20 2.42 -27.06
C GLY A 87 8.84 2.87 -25.76
N ASP A 88 8.13 2.81 -24.64
CA ASP A 88 8.70 3.14 -23.35
C ASP A 88 9.66 2.05 -22.89
N THR A 89 10.64 2.45 -22.08
CA THR A 89 11.51 1.54 -21.31
C THR A 89 11.09 1.47 -19.85
N ARG A 90 10.32 2.45 -19.38
CA ARG A 90 9.83 2.60 -18.01
C ARG A 90 8.33 2.29 -17.93
N VAL A 91 7.91 1.77 -16.79
CA VAL A 91 6.51 1.57 -16.42
C VAL A 91 6.26 2.36 -15.14
N TYR A 92 5.25 3.24 -15.16
CA TYR A 92 4.86 4.05 -14.02
C TYR A 92 3.82 3.31 -13.19
N ILE A 93 3.91 3.44 -11.88
CA ILE A 93 3.02 2.75 -10.95
C ILE A 93 2.55 3.77 -9.93
N PHE A 94 1.23 3.84 -9.74
CA PHE A 94 0.59 4.70 -8.75
C PHE A 94 -0.41 3.88 -7.93
N GLU A 95 -0.54 4.17 -6.65
CA GLU A 95 -1.69 3.77 -5.85
C GLU A 95 -2.71 4.91 -5.84
N ILE A 96 -3.99 4.55 -6.06
CA ILE A 96 -5.08 5.51 -6.16
C ILE A 96 -5.91 5.54 -4.88
N GLU A 97 -5.82 6.65 -4.16
CA GLU A 97 -6.57 6.92 -2.93
C GLU A 97 -7.80 7.81 -3.19
N PRO A 98 -8.87 7.69 -2.38
CA PRO A 98 -10.06 8.54 -2.50
C PRO A 98 -9.84 9.94 -1.90
N GLU A 99 -8.69 10.17 -1.27
CA GLU A 99 -8.31 11.43 -0.62
C GLU A 99 -7.01 11.98 -1.21
N ALA A 100 -6.80 13.29 -1.05
CA ALA A 100 -5.57 13.95 -1.52
C ALA A 100 -4.31 13.30 -0.90
N PRO A 101 -3.24 13.06 -1.68
CA PRO A 101 -2.98 13.61 -3.02
C PRO A 101 -3.58 12.81 -4.19
N TYR A 102 -4.43 11.80 -3.93
CA TYR A 102 -5.08 10.88 -4.88
C TYR A 102 -4.12 9.94 -5.62
N PHE A 103 -3.00 10.45 -6.12
CA PHE A 103 -1.95 9.67 -6.77
C PHE A 103 -0.76 9.51 -5.81
N LEU A 104 -0.49 8.28 -5.39
CA LEU A 104 0.70 7.94 -4.62
C LEU A 104 1.68 7.20 -5.53
N GLU A 105 2.79 7.83 -5.91
CA GLU A 105 3.78 7.20 -6.79
C GLU A 105 4.47 6.02 -6.08
N CYS A 106 4.46 4.86 -6.73
CA CYS A 106 5.16 3.66 -6.28
C CYS A 106 6.49 3.49 -7.03
N SER A 107 7.28 2.48 -6.63
CA SER A 107 8.52 2.15 -7.34
C SER A 107 8.24 1.78 -8.79
N CYS A 108 8.91 2.45 -9.73
CA CYS A 108 8.76 2.18 -11.15
C CYS A 108 9.55 0.94 -11.60
N PHE A 109 9.06 0.26 -12.62
CA PHE A 109 9.84 -0.74 -13.36
C PHE A 109 10.58 -0.06 -14.52
N SER A 110 11.83 -0.44 -14.77
CA SER A 110 12.62 0.03 -15.90
C SER A 110 13.30 -1.14 -16.58
N SER A 111 13.45 -1.03 -17.89
CA SER A 111 14.03 -2.05 -18.76
C SER A 111 15.01 -1.42 -19.74
N PRO A 112 16.05 -2.15 -20.19
CA PRO A 112 17.03 -1.58 -21.12
C PRO A 112 16.46 -1.33 -22.51
N ASP A 113 15.57 -2.21 -22.96
CA ASP A 113 14.99 -2.17 -24.30
C ASP A 113 13.54 -1.70 -24.29
N PRO A 114 13.13 -0.86 -25.26
CA PRO A 114 11.76 -0.38 -25.36
C PRO A 114 10.79 -1.52 -25.67
N HIS A 115 9.66 -1.57 -24.96
CA HIS A 115 8.60 -2.54 -25.24
C HIS A 115 7.59 -2.02 -26.27
N LYS A 116 7.01 -2.94 -27.04
CA LYS A 116 5.91 -2.64 -27.98
C LYS A 116 4.55 -2.57 -27.27
N GLY A 117 4.45 -3.16 -26.08
CA GLY A 117 3.26 -3.15 -25.24
C GLY A 117 3.35 -4.19 -24.12
N LEU A 118 2.49 -4.06 -23.12
CA LEU A 118 2.29 -5.04 -22.06
C LEU A 118 0.83 -5.52 -22.10
N SER A 119 0.63 -6.82 -21.92
CA SER A 119 -0.70 -7.40 -21.71
C SER A 119 -0.76 -7.99 -20.31
N PHE A 120 -1.66 -7.49 -19.48
CA PHE A 120 -1.84 -7.99 -18.12
C PHE A 120 -2.68 -9.27 -18.11
N LEU A 121 -2.28 -10.22 -17.28
CA LEU A 121 -2.97 -11.48 -17.07
C LEU A 121 -4.01 -11.35 -15.95
N PRO A 122 -5.04 -12.22 -15.92
CA PRO A 122 -6.00 -12.25 -14.82
C PRO A 122 -5.33 -12.44 -13.46
N LYS A 123 -5.95 -11.93 -12.40
CA LYS A 123 -5.44 -12.03 -11.02
C LYS A 123 -5.18 -13.48 -10.58
N THR A 124 -5.94 -14.44 -11.12
CA THR A 124 -5.77 -15.88 -10.87
C THR A 124 -4.44 -16.45 -11.37
N GLU A 125 -3.77 -15.78 -12.31
CA GLU A 125 -2.46 -16.20 -12.84
C GLU A 125 -1.28 -15.67 -12.01
N CYS A 126 -1.56 -14.86 -10.99
CA CYS A 126 -0.53 -14.31 -10.10
C CYS A 126 -0.03 -15.37 -9.11
N ASN A 127 1.27 -15.36 -8.83
CA ASN A 127 1.88 -16.15 -7.78
C ASN A 127 1.59 -15.52 -6.41
N VAL A 128 0.49 -15.95 -5.80
CA VAL A 128 0.01 -15.47 -4.50
C VAL A 128 1.04 -15.68 -3.37
N PRO A 129 1.70 -16.84 -3.23
CA PRO A 129 2.80 -17.00 -2.26
C PRO A 129 3.94 -15.97 -2.38
N ASP A 130 4.25 -15.51 -3.60
CA ASP A 130 5.27 -14.48 -3.84
C ASP A 130 4.76 -13.04 -3.66
N VAL A 131 3.48 -12.88 -3.29
CA VAL A 131 2.78 -11.60 -3.20
C VAL A 131 2.83 -10.83 -4.53
N GLU A 132 2.69 -11.56 -5.64
CA GLU A 132 2.55 -10.99 -6.98
C GLU A 132 1.13 -10.43 -7.13
N ILE A 133 1.02 -9.10 -7.28
CA ILE A 133 -0.26 -8.42 -7.40
C ILE A 133 -0.71 -8.26 -8.86
N ALA A 134 0.23 -8.27 -9.79
CA ALA A 134 -0.07 -8.24 -11.22
C ALA A 134 1.03 -8.96 -11.99
N ARG A 135 0.64 -9.63 -13.08
CA ARG A 135 1.55 -10.25 -14.03
C ARG A 135 1.25 -9.72 -15.42
N ALA A 136 2.28 -9.31 -16.15
CA ALA A 136 2.15 -8.86 -17.52
C ALA A 136 3.04 -9.68 -18.45
N LEU A 137 2.63 -9.79 -19.71
CA LEU A 137 3.45 -10.25 -20.82
C LEU A 137 3.95 -9.03 -21.57
N ARG A 138 5.26 -8.75 -21.48
CA ARG A 138 5.94 -7.65 -22.15
C ARG A 138 6.38 -8.10 -23.54
N LEU A 139 5.86 -7.44 -24.57
CA LEU A 139 6.29 -7.67 -25.95
C LEU A 139 7.51 -6.78 -26.26
N THR A 140 8.66 -7.39 -26.57
CA THR A 140 9.86 -6.67 -27.00
C THR A 140 9.96 -6.62 -28.53
N LYS A 141 11.13 -6.30 -29.07
CA LYS A 141 11.38 -6.39 -30.52
C LYS A 141 11.15 -7.81 -31.04
N THR A 142 11.61 -8.83 -30.32
CA THR A 142 11.73 -10.22 -30.79
C THR A 142 11.21 -11.28 -29.80
N THR A 143 10.91 -10.92 -28.56
CA THR A 143 10.53 -11.84 -27.48
C THR A 143 9.25 -11.40 -26.78
N ILE A 144 8.61 -12.34 -26.08
CA ILE A 144 7.56 -12.06 -25.10
C ILE A 144 8.09 -12.52 -23.75
N GLU A 145 8.15 -11.60 -22.79
CA GLU A 145 8.77 -11.83 -21.49
C GLU A 145 7.76 -11.58 -20.36
N PRO A 146 7.61 -12.48 -19.39
CA PRO A 146 6.76 -12.24 -18.24
C PRO A 146 7.39 -11.19 -17.31
N VAL A 147 6.57 -10.25 -16.82
CA VAL A 147 6.93 -9.22 -15.85
C VAL A 147 5.99 -9.36 -14.65
N ALA A 148 6.58 -9.57 -13.47
CA ALA A 148 5.86 -9.75 -12.22
C ALA A 148 5.95 -8.47 -11.38
N PHE A 149 4.80 -7.95 -10.94
CA PHE A 149 4.70 -6.84 -10.01
C PHE A 149 4.39 -7.39 -8.62
N ARG A 150 5.27 -7.16 -7.65
CA ARG A 150 5.22 -7.80 -6.33
C ARG A 150 5.24 -6.77 -5.22
N VAL A 151 4.48 -7.03 -4.16
CA VAL A 151 4.54 -6.22 -2.93
C VAL A 151 5.60 -6.83 -1.99
N PRO A 152 6.60 -6.05 -1.53
CA PRO A 152 7.62 -6.56 -0.61
C PRO A 152 6.99 -6.86 0.76
N ARG A 153 6.97 -8.13 1.16
CA ARG A 153 6.48 -8.59 2.47
C ARG A 153 7.50 -9.51 3.13
N VAL A 154 7.56 -9.43 4.46
CA VAL A 154 8.46 -10.24 5.30
C VAL A 154 7.89 -11.63 5.52
N LYS A 155 6.60 -11.72 5.89
CA LYS A 155 5.92 -12.97 6.29
C LYS A 155 5.21 -13.67 5.12
N LYS A 156 5.96 -14.06 4.09
CA LYS A 156 5.40 -14.66 2.87
C LYS A 156 4.84 -16.08 3.06
N GLU A 157 5.16 -16.72 4.18
CA GLU A 157 4.60 -18.00 4.61
C GLU A 157 3.10 -17.91 4.96
N PHE A 158 2.60 -16.70 5.23
CA PHE A 158 1.18 -16.42 5.43
C PHE A 158 0.55 -15.82 4.18
N PHE A 159 -0.71 -16.16 3.93
CA PHE A 159 -1.52 -15.55 2.89
C PHE A 159 -1.80 -14.07 3.25
N GLN A 160 -1.38 -13.15 2.38
CA GLN A 160 -1.56 -11.71 2.59
C GLN A 160 -3.01 -11.31 2.27
N ASP A 161 -3.93 -11.57 3.19
CA ASP A 161 -5.37 -11.30 3.04
C ASP A 161 -5.73 -9.82 3.00
N ASP A 162 -4.82 -8.94 3.45
CA ASP A 162 -4.89 -7.50 3.27
C ASP A 162 -4.59 -7.05 1.83
N VAL A 163 -3.75 -7.81 1.09
CA VAL A 163 -3.37 -7.52 -0.31
C VAL A 163 -4.26 -8.24 -1.32
N PHE A 164 -4.76 -9.42 -0.97
CA PHE A 164 -5.59 -10.26 -1.83
C PHE A 164 -7.00 -10.41 -1.27
N PRO A 165 -7.85 -9.37 -1.38
CA PRO A 165 -9.27 -9.53 -1.12
C PRO A 165 -9.90 -10.52 -2.12
N ASN A 166 -11.15 -10.91 -1.89
CA ASN A 166 -11.87 -11.74 -2.86
C ASN A 166 -11.95 -11.01 -4.20
N THR A 167 -11.34 -11.58 -5.24
CA THR A 167 -11.24 -11.01 -6.57
C THR A 167 -12.48 -11.34 -7.41
N ALA A 168 -12.86 -10.46 -8.32
CA ALA A 168 -13.99 -10.67 -9.21
C ALA A 168 -13.66 -11.69 -10.32
N VAL A 169 -14.64 -12.54 -10.63
CA VAL A 169 -14.58 -13.53 -11.71
C VAL A 169 -15.07 -12.88 -13.01
N TRP A 170 -14.14 -12.27 -13.73
CA TRP A 170 -14.43 -11.48 -14.94
C TRP A 170 -14.84 -12.32 -16.17
N TRP A 171 -14.46 -13.60 -16.20
CA TRP A 171 -14.79 -14.50 -17.31
C TRP A 171 -16.20 -15.11 -17.20
N GLU A 172 -16.88 -14.94 -16.07
CA GLU A 172 -18.27 -15.36 -15.88
C GLU A 172 -19.19 -14.14 -15.98
N SER A 173 -20.31 -14.29 -16.68
CA SER A 173 -21.32 -13.22 -16.76
C SER A 173 -21.98 -12.99 -15.41
N ALA A 174 -21.96 -11.76 -14.91
CA ALA A 174 -22.67 -11.38 -13.67
C ALA A 174 -24.20 -11.52 -13.80
N MET A 175 -24.73 -11.41 -15.02
CA MET A 175 -26.15 -11.59 -15.33
C MET A 175 -26.37 -11.90 -16.81
N THR A 176 -27.61 -12.19 -17.18
CA THR A 176 -28.01 -12.31 -18.59
C THR A 176 -28.16 -10.95 -19.26
N ALA A 177 -27.98 -10.90 -20.58
CA ALA A 177 -28.17 -9.68 -21.35
C ALA A 177 -29.60 -9.11 -21.22
N SER A 178 -30.62 -9.97 -21.17
CA SER A 178 -32.02 -9.55 -20.99
C SER A 178 -32.25 -8.86 -19.64
N ALA A 179 -31.66 -9.38 -18.56
CA ALA A 179 -31.75 -8.76 -17.24
C ALA A 179 -31.08 -7.38 -17.23
N TRP A 180 -29.89 -7.26 -17.83
CA TRP A 180 -29.18 -5.98 -17.93
C TRP A 180 -29.97 -4.94 -18.71
N LEU A 181 -30.50 -5.34 -19.86
CA LEU A 181 -31.33 -4.50 -20.72
C LEU A 181 -32.65 -4.10 -20.05
N SER A 182 -33.16 -4.90 -19.10
CA SER A 182 -34.32 -4.54 -18.27
C SER A 182 -33.99 -3.60 -17.10
N GLY A 183 -32.73 -3.15 -16.97
CA GLY A 183 -32.27 -2.26 -15.92
C GLY A 183 -31.71 -2.94 -14.68
N SER A 184 -31.52 -4.27 -14.70
CA SER A 184 -30.84 -4.95 -13.59
C SER A 184 -29.37 -4.56 -13.54
N ASN A 185 -28.83 -4.41 -12.33
CA ASN A 185 -27.41 -4.21 -12.10
C ASN A 185 -26.88 -5.31 -11.17
N GLY A 186 -25.89 -6.07 -11.65
CA GLY A 186 -25.49 -7.35 -11.09
C GLY A 186 -24.00 -7.34 -10.90
N GLN A 187 -23.57 -7.91 -9.80
CA GLN A 187 -22.18 -7.89 -9.41
C GLN A 187 -21.53 -9.21 -9.81
N HIS A 188 -20.29 -9.14 -10.30
CA HIS A 188 -19.52 -10.35 -10.57
C HIS A 188 -19.35 -11.16 -9.28
N ARG A 189 -19.46 -12.48 -9.42
CA ARG A 189 -19.09 -13.41 -8.36
C ARG A 189 -17.63 -13.16 -7.97
N LYS A 190 -17.33 -13.22 -6.69
CA LYS A 190 -15.97 -13.08 -6.17
C LYS A 190 -15.43 -14.41 -5.65
N ILE A 191 -14.12 -14.64 -5.79
CA ILE A 191 -13.43 -15.83 -5.30
C ILE A 191 -12.21 -15.44 -4.47
N SER A 192 -11.89 -16.27 -3.48
CA SER A 192 -10.64 -16.13 -2.72
C SER A 192 -9.49 -16.74 -3.52
N LEU A 193 -8.35 -16.04 -3.55
CA LEU A 193 -7.10 -16.55 -4.12
C LEU A 193 -6.21 -17.25 -3.09
N ARG A 194 -6.71 -17.44 -1.85
CA ARG A 194 -5.97 -18.08 -0.76
C ARG A 194 -5.61 -19.53 -1.12
N PRO A 195 -4.31 -19.89 -1.16
CA PRO A 195 -3.89 -21.28 -1.29
C PRO A 195 -4.39 -22.11 -0.09
N LYS A 196 -4.73 -23.39 -0.33
CA LYS A 196 -5.31 -24.26 0.70
C LYS A 196 -4.42 -24.44 1.93
N ASP A 197 -3.11 -24.39 1.74
CA ASP A 197 -2.10 -24.67 2.77
C ASP A 197 -1.55 -23.41 3.46
N MET A 198 -2.14 -22.23 3.20
CA MET A 198 -1.69 -20.96 3.77
C MET A 198 -2.74 -20.34 4.68
N ALA A 199 -2.36 -20.09 5.94
CA ALA A 199 -3.17 -19.32 6.87
C ALA A 199 -3.11 -17.81 6.55
N PRO A 200 -4.18 -17.04 6.76
CA PRO A 200 -4.16 -15.57 6.62
C PRO A 200 -3.14 -14.89 7.54
N VAL A 201 -2.54 -13.80 7.08
CA VAL A 201 -1.60 -13.01 7.89
C VAL A 201 -2.30 -12.27 9.02
N SER A 202 -3.59 -11.97 8.87
CA SER A 202 -4.44 -11.43 9.95
C SER A 202 -4.57 -12.37 11.16
N GLU A 203 -4.44 -13.68 10.95
CA GLU A 203 -4.48 -14.71 11.99
C GLU A 203 -3.08 -15.06 12.54
N ALA A 204 -2.01 -14.51 11.96
CA ALA A 204 -0.65 -14.80 12.38
C ALA A 204 -0.40 -14.30 13.82
N PRO A 205 0.39 -15.04 14.64
CA PRO A 205 0.77 -14.58 15.97
C PRO A 205 1.44 -13.21 15.90
N LYS A 206 0.94 -12.26 16.69
CA LYS A 206 1.56 -10.93 16.83
C LYS A 206 2.96 -11.14 17.43
N GLU A 207 3.99 -10.78 16.69
CA GLU A 207 5.35 -10.80 17.22
C GLU A 207 5.46 -9.84 18.40
N ALA A 208 6.02 -10.34 19.51
CA ALA A 208 6.39 -9.48 20.61
C ALA A 208 7.38 -8.42 20.10
N PRO A 209 7.25 -7.15 20.50
CA PRO A 209 8.14 -6.10 20.02
C PRO A 209 9.58 -6.48 20.34
N VAL A 210 10.38 -6.73 19.30
CA VAL A 210 11.82 -6.91 19.43
C VAL A 210 12.35 -5.64 20.07
N ARG A 211 13.00 -5.76 21.25
CA ARG A 211 13.65 -4.62 21.91
C ARG A 211 14.56 -3.94 20.89
N LYS A 212 14.24 -2.69 20.54
CA LYS A 212 15.09 -1.87 19.69
C LYS A 212 16.43 -1.74 20.40
N TYR A 213 17.48 -2.37 19.87
CA TYR A 213 18.84 -2.10 20.32
C TYR A 213 19.13 -0.63 20.02
N MET A 214 19.57 0.10 21.04
CA MET A 214 20.05 1.46 20.83
C MET A 214 21.29 1.41 19.92
N PRO A 215 21.47 2.38 19.01
CA PRO A 215 22.64 2.44 18.14
C PRO A 215 23.95 2.34 18.95
N SER A 216 24.98 1.73 18.38
CA SER A 216 26.29 1.59 19.06
C SER A 216 26.89 2.92 19.52
N SER A 217 26.52 4.04 18.87
CA SER A 217 26.89 5.39 19.28
C SER A 217 26.43 5.73 20.70
N TYR A 218 25.29 5.20 21.15
CA TYR A 218 24.77 5.40 22.51
C TYR A 218 25.68 4.77 23.57
N TYR A 219 26.44 3.72 23.22
CA TYR A 219 27.37 3.05 24.12
C TYR A 219 28.82 3.57 24.00
N LEU A 220 29.11 4.33 22.93
CA LEU A 220 30.42 4.89 22.63
C LEU A 220 30.57 6.35 23.07
N GLU A 221 29.49 7.01 23.47
CA GLU A 221 29.58 8.32 24.14
C GLU A 221 30.27 8.13 25.49
N GLU A 222 31.49 8.68 25.63
CA GLU A 222 32.12 8.83 26.94
C GLU A 222 31.23 9.76 27.77
N LYS A 223 30.46 9.17 28.69
CA LYS A 223 29.69 9.91 29.67
C LYS A 223 30.61 10.86 30.43
N THR A 224 30.14 12.09 30.63
CA THR A 224 30.85 13.09 31.43
C THR A 224 31.01 12.57 32.87
N ASP A 225 32.01 13.09 33.60
CA ASP A 225 32.27 12.66 34.97
C ASP A 225 31.05 12.85 35.89
N GLU A 226 30.20 13.85 35.60
CA GLU A 226 28.93 14.09 36.29
C GLU A 226 27.90 12.98 36.03
N GLN A 227 27.77 12.52 34.79
CA GLN A 227 26.86 11.41 34.43
C GLN A 227 27.34 10.07 35.02
N LYS A 228 28.65 9.84 35.06
CA LYS A 228 29.25 8.66 35.71
C LYS A 228 29.04 8.70 37.22
N LYS A 229 29.14 9.88 37.84
CA LYS A 229 28.89 10.10 39.26
C LYS A 229 27.42 9.86 39.62
N ASP A 230 26.49 10.35 38.80
CA ASP A 230 25.06 10.14 39.01
C ASP A 230 24.66 8.68 38.83
N GLU A 231 25.23 7.96 37.85
CA GLU A 231 25.03 6.51 37.72
C GLU A 231 25.61 5.74 38.90
N LEU A 232 26.80 6.11 39.39
CA LEU A 232 27.41 5.49 40.58
C LEU A 232 26.57 5.74 41.83
N LEU A 233 26.09 6.97 42.03
CA LEU A 233 25.20 7.32 43.14
C LEU A 233 23.88 6.57 43.05
N SER A 234 23.27 6.53 41.86
CA SER A 234 22.02 5.81 41.64
C SER A 234 22.20 4.31 41.81
N ALA A 235 23.34 3.74 41.42
CA ALA A 235 23.67 2.33 41.63
C ALA A 235 23.95 2.03 43.11
N MET A 236 24.62 2.92 43.85
CA MET A 236 24.81 2.78 45.29
C MET A 236 23.46 2.82 46.03
N VAL A 237 22.57 3.77 45.68
CA VAL A 237 21.22 3.86 46.25
C VAL A 237 20.38 2.63 45.93
N ALA A 238 20.43 2.12 44.70
CA ALA A 238 19.73 0.89 44.32
C ALA A 238 20.28 -0.34 45.07
N LYS A 239 21.59 -0.36 45.36
CA LYS A 239 22.24 -1.48 46.07
C LYS A 239 22.08 -1.40 47.59
N LEU A 240 21.87 -0.20 48.13
CA LEU A 240 21.56 0.09 49.53
C LEU A 240 20.05 0.13 49.82
N GLY A 241 19.21 -0.30 48.87
CA GLY A 241 17.75 -0.11 48.84
C GLY A 241 17.07 0.03 50.19
N ASN A 242 16.25 1.09 50.35
CA ASN A 242 15.51 1.50 51.56
C ASN A 242 15.60 0.53 52.74
N ARG A 243 16.70 0.63 53.47
CA ARG A 243 16.93 -0.16 54.67
C ARG A 243 16.20 0.54 55.83
N GLU A 244 14.99 0.10 56.13
CA GLU A 244 14.21 0.48 57.33
C GLU A 244 14.62 -0.33 58.57
N ASP A 245 15.86 -0.83 58.62
CA ASP A 245 16.37 -1.42 59.86
C ASP A 245 16.77 -0.28 60.80
N PRO A 246 16.26 -0.24 62.05
CA PRO A 246 16.73 0.71 63.04
C PRO A 246 18.23 0.54 63.25
N LEU A 247 18.93 1.66 63.51
CA LEU A 247 20.37 1.62 63.74
C LEU A 247 20.65 0.68 64.94
N PRO A 248 21.72 -0.14 64.92
CA PRO A 248 22.02 -1.10 66.00
C PRO A 248 22.14 -0.49 67.41
N GLN A 249 22.29 0.83 67.51
CA GLN A 249 22.31 1.58 68.77
C GLN A 249 20.91 1.78 69.37
N GLU A 250 19.84 1.65 68.58
CA GLU A 250 18.45 1.75 69.02
C GLU A 250 17.91 0.42 69.60
N SER A 251 18.63 -0.69 69.40
CA SER A 251 18.28 -2.02 69.94
C SER A 251 18.90 -2.37 71.29
N PHE A 252 19.72 -1.49 71.87
CA PHE A 252 20.28 -1.71 73.22
C PHE A 252 19.38 -1.04 74.26
N GLN A 253 18.57 -1.83 74.96
CA GLN A 253 18.02 -1.44 76.26
C GLN A 253 19.21 -1.35 77.24
N GLY A 254 19.35 -0.21 77.91
CA GLY A 254 20.26 -0.10 79.05
C GLY A 254 19.86 -1.11 80.12
N VAL A 255 20.84 -1.59 80.88
CA VAL A 255 20.62 -2.46 82.03
C VAL A 255 19.76 -1.72 83.06
N ASP A 256 18.72 -2.36 83.59
CA ASP A 256 17.82 -1.76 84.59
C ASP A 256 18.64 -1.35 85.84
N GLU A 257 18.30 -0.20 86.45
CA GLU A 257 19.02 0.36 87.60
C GLU A 257 19.00 -0.55 88.84
N ASP A 258 18.09 -1.52 88.91
CA ASP A 258 17.92 -2.44 90.04
C ASP A 258 18.92 -3.63 90.04
N GLU A 259 19.81 -3.74 89.05
CA GLU A 259 20.89 -4.76 89.01
C GLU A 259 22.23 -4.25 89.59
N TRP A 260 22.24 -3.04 90.17
CA TRP A 260 23.43 -2.41 90.77
C TRP A 260 23.46 -2.42 92.30
N ASP A 261 22.39 -2.87 92.98
CA ASP A 261 22.31 -2.97 94.45
C ASP A 261 22.15 -4.43 94.92
N ASP A 262 23.24 -5.22 94.85
CA ASP A 262 23.56 -6.35 95.74
C ASP A 262 25.08 -6.63 95.78
#